data_AF-A0A382G0E6-F1
#
_entry.id   AF-A0A382G0E6-F1
#
_cell.length_a   1.000
_cell.length_b   1.000
_cell.length_c   1.000
_cell.angle_alpha   90.00
_cell.angle_beta   90.00
_cell.angle_gamma   90.00
#
_symmetry.space_group_name_H-M   'P 1'
#
loop_
_entity.id
_entity.type
_entity.pdbx_description
1 polymer ?
#
loop_
_entity_poly.entity_id
_entity_poly.type
_entity_poly.pdbx_seq_one_letter_code
_entity_poly.pdbx_strand_id
1 'polypeptide(L)'
;MTALIKYAQKFDYKNAKKFKKLYVPSTLAYIATGLENGLNFPKPKNANDVESGNQYYYGMLHDQLRQFNKKAQVISDEDFDKEQIVKKKRKTVQEHIAAKVGSLLGDIDYAIDVWDVEPFNTYKYLTDKQVSSTVASKIPEQYQELIEEVTTALEGKSKQLKEAYGFMNAKEKRAFISFVRKIQTDAERYAENHKPVRKPRKAKQ
;
A
#
# COMPACT_ATOMS: atom_id res chain seq x y z
N MET A 1 6.00 -12.89 25.18
CA MET A 1 6.43 -14.14 24.48
C MET A 1 7.81 -14.02 23.84
N THR A 2 8.11 -12.93 23.10
CA THR A 2 9.42 -12.72 22.45
C THR A 2 10.62 -12.77 23.42
N ALA A 3 10.50 -12.23 24.63
CA ALA A 3 11.55 -12.27 25.64
C ALA A 3 11.90 -13.71 26.08
N LEU A 4 10.89 -14.55 26.34
CA LEU A 4 11.09 -15.96 26.71
C LEU A 4 11.75 -16.77 25.58
N ILE A 5 11.39 -16.50 24.32
CA ILE A 5 12.00 -17.16 23.16
C ILE A 5 13.48 -16.79 23.05
N LYS A 6 13.83 -15.50 23.21
CA LYS A 6 15.22 -15.04 23.22
C LYS A 6 16.01 -15.68 24.35
N TYR A 7 15.44 -15.71 25.56
CA TYR A 7 16.03 -16.38 26.71
C TYR A 7 16.28 -17.87 26.40
N ALA A 8 15.27 -18.60 25.94
CA ALA A 8 15.41 -20.01 25.59
C ALA A 8 16.44 -20.26 24.47
N GLN A 9 16.57 -19.35 23.50
CA GLN A 9 17.60 -19.43 22.46
C GLN A 9 19.01 -19.23 23.03
N LYS A 10 19.19 -18.36 24.03
CA LYS A 10 20.47 -18.14 24.73
C LYS A 10 20.97 -19.39 25.46
N PHE A 11 20.07 -20.29 25.86
CA PHE A 11 20.37 -21.57 26.50
C PHE A 11 20.19 -22.78 25.58
N ASP A 12 20.33 -22.59 24.27
CA ASP A 12 20.39 -23.65 23.24
C ASP A 12 19.15 -24.57 23.12
N TYR A 13 17.96 -24.09 23.51
CA TYR A 13 16.72 -24.83 23.27
C TYR A 13 16.34 -24.78 21.78
N LYS A 14 16.63 -25.86 21.05
CA LYS A 14 16.46 -25.97 19.59
C LYS A 14 15.06 -25.59 19.07
N ASN A 15 14.00 -25.92 19.80
CA ASN A 15 12.62 -25.66 19.38
C ASN A 15 12.05 -24.35 19.97
N ALA A 16 12.87 -23.46 20.53
CA ALA A 16 12.40 -22.23 21.18
C ALA A 16 11.56 -21.33 20.26
N LYS A 17 11.88 -21.26 18.95
CA LYS A 17 11.08 -20.51 17.97
C LYS A 17 9.62 -21.01 17.93
N LYS A 18 9.42 -22.29 18.26
CA LYS A 18 8.12 -22.94 18.21
C LYS A 18 7.18 -22.56 19.35
N PHE A 19 7.70 -21.93 20.40
CA PHE A 19 6.91 -21.52 21.56
C PHE A 19 5.82 -20.51 21.23
N LYS A 20 5.92 -19.79 20.10
CA LYS A 20 4.87 -18.88 19.63
C LYS A 20 3.51 -19.55 19.39
N LYS A 21 3.52 -20.83 19.02
CA LYS A 21 2.29 -21.61 18.75
C LYS A 21 1.80 -22.38 19.98
N LEU A 22 2.59 -22.37 21.06
CA LEU A 22 2.21 -22.99 22.32
C LEU A 22 1.59 -21.96 23.24
N TYR A 23 0.59 -22.39 24.03
CA TYR A 23 0.12 -21.59 25.16
C TYR A 23 1.14 -21.64 26.29
N VAL A 24 2.10 -20.70 26.27
CA VAL A 24 3.10 -20.53 27.32
C VAL A 24 2.69 -19.40 28.25
N PRO A 25 2.58 -19.63 29.56
CA PRO A 25 2.22 -18.59 30.52
C PRO A 25 3.15 -17.37 30.44
N SER A 26 2.58 -16.17 30.48
CA SER A 26 3.31 -14.90 30.44
C SER A 26 4.22 -14.70 31.65
N THR A 27 3.88 -15.30 32.79
CA THR A 27 4.68 -15.32 34.03
C THR A 27 6.11 -15.79 33.79
N LEU A 28 6.31 -16.81 32.95
CA LEU A 28 7.65 -17.31 32.60
C LEU A 28 8.48 -16.26 31.87
N ALA A 29 7.85 -15.44 31.01
CA ALA A 29 8.55 -14.36 30.31
C ALA A 29 8.98 -13.25 31.28
N TYR A 30 8.17 -12.94 32.29
CA TYR A 30 8.53 -11.96 33.32
C TYR A 30 9.65 -12.46 34.22
N ILE A 31 9.60 -13.74 34.63
CA ILE A 31 10.66 -14.36 35.43
C ILE A 31 11.97 -14.39 34.65
N ALA A 32 11.95 -14.83 33.39
CA ALA A 32 13.14 -14.83 32.52
C ALA A 32 13.76 -13.43 32.38
N THR A 33 12.92 -12.41 32.16
CA THR A 33 13.37 -11.02 32.01
C THR A 33 13.93 -10.48 33.33
N GLY A 34 13.30 -10.80 34.46
CA GLY A 34 13.76 -10.39 35.78
C GLY A 34 15.10 -11.01 36.15
N LEU A 35 15.28 -12.30 35.86
CA LEU A 35 16.55 -12.99 36.07
C LEU A 35 17.67 -12.42 35.17
N GLU A 36 17.39 -12.13 33.90
CA GLU A 36 18.36 -11.49 33.00
C GLU A 36 18.77 -10.08 33.45
N ASN A 37 17.85 -9.33 34.05
CA ASN A 37 18.10 -7.99 34.56
C ASN A 37 18.64 -7.97 36.00
N GLY A 38 18.91 -9.14 36.60
CA GLY A 38 19.49 -9.25 37.95
C GLY A 38 18.52 -8.91 39.09
N LEU A 39 17.20 -9.03 38.87
CA LEU A 39 16.22 -8.88 39.96
C LEU A 39 16.39 -10.00 40.99
N ASN A 40 16.21 -9.65 42.27
CA ASN A 40 16.23 -10.61 43.37
C ASN A 40 14.80 -11.07 43.68
N PHE A 41 14.51 -12.33 43.43
CA PHE A 41 13.22 -12.94 43.69
C PHE A 41 13.13 -13.43 45.14
N PRO A 42 11.98 -13.23 45.81
CA PRO A 42 11.78 -13.74 47.15
C PRO A 42 11.79 -15.27 47.15
N LYS A 43 12.32 -15.86 48.23
CA LYS A 43 12.31 -17.31 48.38
C LYS A 43 10.86 -17.82 48.53
N PRO A 44 10.39 -18.73 47.67
CA PRO A 44 9.06 -19.29 47.82
C PRO A 44 9.03 -20.32 48.96
N LYS A 45 7.86 -20.52 49.56
CA LYS A 45 7.65 -21.46 50.69
C LYS A 45 8.04 -22.92 50.36
N ASN A 46 8.08 -23.25 49.07
CA ASN A 46 8.35 -24.60 48.57
C ASN A 46 9.83 -24.79 48.16
N ALA A 47 10.69 -23.78 48.35
CA ALA A 47 12.12 -23.88 48.05
C ALA A 47 12.87 -24.53 49.22
N ASN A 48 13.86 -25.36 48.91
CA ASN A 48 14.72 -26.00 49.91
C ASN A 48 15.41 -24.96 50.79
N ASP A 49 15.68 -25.28 52.05
CA ASP A 49 16.25 -24.34 53.03
C ASP A 49 17.60 -23.73 52.60
N VAL A 50 18.33 -24.43 51.73
CA VAL A 50 19.66 -24.05 51.22
C VAL A 50 19.61 -23.15 49.97
N GLU A 51 18.48 -23.07 49.27
CA GLU A 51 18.39 -22.38 47.98
C GLU A 51 17.99 -20.90 48.12
N SER A 52 18.69 -20.02 47.39
CA SER A 52 18.24 -18.65 47.18
C SER A 52 17.00 -18.61 46.27
N GLY A 53 16.15 -17.58 46.43
CA GLY A 53 14.96 -17.44 45.58
C GLY A 53 15.29 -17.42 44.09
N ASN A 54 16.37 -16.74 43.69
CA ASN A 54 16.84 -16.72 42.30
C ASN A 54 17.20 -18.12 41.78
N GLN A 55 17.94 -18.93 42.54
CA GLN A 55 18.32 -20.29 42.14
C GLN A 55 17.09 -21.17 41.91
N TYR A 56 16.09 -21.07 42.80
CA TYR A 56 14.83 -21.78 42.65
C TYR A 56 14.11 -21.41 41.34
N TYR A 57 13.95 -20.11 41.07
CA TYR A 57 13.27 -19.64 39.85
C TYR A 57 14.06 -19.96 38.57
N TYR A 58 15.40 -20.00 38.62
CA TYR A 58 16.22 -20.51 37.53
C TYR A 58 15.90 -21.98 37.23
N GLY A 59 15.93 -22.85 38.24
CA GLY A 59 15.63 -24.28 38.08
C GLY A 59 14.22 -24.51 37.53
N MET A 60 13.23 -23.87 38.16
CA MET A 60 11.83 -23.93 37.73
C MET A 60 11.65 -23.47 36.28
N LEU A 61 12.27 -22.35 35.89
CA LEU A 61 12.18 -21.82 34.53
C LEU A 61 12.77 -22.81 33.52
N HIS A 62 13.94 -23.39 33.81
CA HIS A 62 14.58 -24.36 32.91
C HIS A 62 13.79 -25.68 32.77
N ASP A 63 13.13 -26.13 33.83
CA ASP A 63 12.24 -27.29 33.77
C ASP A 63 11.01 -27.04 32.92
N GLN A 64 10.38 -25.88 33.09
CA GLN A 64 9.26 -25.46 32.25
C GLN A 64 9.71 -25.34 30.78
N LEU A 65 10.84 -24.70 30.51
CA LEU A 65 11.42 -24.59 29.16
C LEU A 65 11.69 -25.96 28.54
N ARG A 66 12.20 -26.93 29.30
CA ARG A 66 12.38 -28.33 28.85
C ARG A 66 11.04 -28.97 28.44
N GLN A 67 10.01 -28.82 29.27
CA GLN A 67 8.67 -29.35 28.96
C GLN A 67 8.09 -28.72 27.68
N PHE A 68 8.20 -27.40 27.54
CA PHE A 68 7.75 -26.71 26.33
C PHE A 68 8.59 -27.08 25.10
N ASN A 69 9.89 -27.28 25.24
CA ASN A 69 10.76 -27.73 24.14
C ASN A 69 10.38 -29.14 23.64
N LYS A 70 9.94 -30.02 24.54
CA LYS A 70 9.39 -31.34 24.20
C LYS A 70 8.03 -31.23 23.49
N LYS A 71 7.11 -30.40 24.02
CA LYS A 71 5.81 -30.15 23.36
C LYS A 71 5.98 -29.53 21.97
N ALA A 72 6.94 -28.62 21.84
CA ALA A 72 7.27 -27.96 20.59
C ALA A 72 7.82 -28.89 19.51
N GLN A 73 8.44 -30.02 19.89
CA GLN A 73 8.97 -31.01 18.94
C GLN A 73 7.86 -31.62 18.06
N VAL A 74 6.64 -31.71 18.58
CA VAL A 74 5.48 -32.29 17.89
C VAL A 74 4.86 -31.33 16.87
N ILE A 75 5.18 -30.04 16.96
CA ILE A 75 4.65 -29.03 16.03
C ILE A 75 5.47 -29.07 14.72
N SER A 76 4.81 -29.26 13.59
CA SER A 76 5.42 -29.23 12.26
C SER A 76 6.01 -27.85 11.96
N ASP A 77 7.09 -27.82 11.19
CA ASP A 77 7.75 -26.56 10.79
C ASP A 77 6.89 -25.74 9.79
N GLU A 78 5.95 -26.41 9.12
CA GLU A 78 5.06 -25.84 8.09
C GLU A 78 4.09 -24.78 8.63
N ASP A 79 3.83 -24.76 9.95
CA ASP A 79 2.92 -23.83 10.61
C ASP A 79 3.59 -22.52 11.07
N PHE A 80 4.93 -22.44 11.02
CA PHE A 80 5.68 -21.31 11.58
C PHE A 80 5.87 -20.13 10.63
N ASP A 81 5.91 -20.36 9.32
CA ASP A 81 6.29 -19.33 8.33
C ASP A 81 5.09 -18.66 7.63
N LYS A 82 3.86 -18.97 8.02
CA LYS A 82 2.64 -18.40 7.39
C LYS A 82 2.02 -17.22 8.12
N GLU A 83 2.71 -16.58 9.07
CA GLU A 83 2.41 -15.18 9.37
C GLU A 83 2.96 -14.35 8.22
N GLN A 84 2.21 -14.33 7.11
CA GLN A 84 2.43 -13.40 6.02
C GLN A 84 2.33 -11.99 6.60
N ILE A 85 3.48 -11.41 6.94
CA ILE A 85 3.63 -9.98 6.95
C ILE A 85 3.24 -9.57 5.53
N VAL A 86 2.00 -9.10 5.36
CA VAL A 86 1.53 -8.49 4.12
C VAL A 86 2.36 -7.21 3.98
N LYS A 87 3.60 -7.34 3.51
CA LYS A 87 4.44 -6.22 3.14
C LYS A 87 3.69 -5.60 1.97
N LYS A 88 3.00 -4.48 2.23
CA LYS A 88 2.27 -3.72 1.22
C LYS A 88 3.22 -3.53 0.04
N LYS A 89 2.94 -4.20 -1.09
CA LYS A 89 3.83 -4.19 -2.25
C LYS A 89 4.10 -2.72 -2.60
N ARG A 90 5.39 -2.36 -2.69
CA ARG A 90 5.76 -0.99 -3.07
C ARG A 90 5.19 -0.73 -4.45
N LYS A 91 4.45 0.38 -4.59
CA LYS A 91 3.85 0.73 -5.87
C LYS A 91 4.91 0.85 -6.95
N THR A 92 4.62 0.30 -8.12
CA THR A 92 5.50 0.45 -9.28
C THR A 92 5.46 1.88 -9.80
N VAL A 93 6.47 2.27 -10.59
CA VAL A 93 6.48 3.60 -11.23
C VAL A 93 5.24 3.80 -12.11
N GLN A 94 4.78 2.76 -12.80
CA GLN A 94 3.57 2.80 -13.61
C GLN A 94 2.31 3.01 -12.76
N GLU A 95 2.19 2.34 -11.62
CA GLU A 95 1.08 2.54 -10.68
C GLU A 95 1.08 3.96 -10.09
N HIS A 96 2.25 4.55 -9.86
CA HIS A 96 2.35 5.95 -9.44
C HIS A 96 1.90 6.92 -10.53
N ILE A 97 2.29 6.67 -11.78
CA ILE A 97 1.83 7.46 -12.93
C ILE A 97 0.31 7.33 -13.08
N ALA A 98 -0.22 6.11 -13.06
CA ALA A 98 -1.66 5.85 -13.18
C ALA A 98 -2.46 6.52 -12.06
N ALA A 99 -1.98 6.45 -10.81
CA ALA A 99 -2.63 7.13 -9.69
C ALA A 99 -2.65 8.65 -9.87
N LYS A 100 -1.57 9.25 -10.41
CA LYS A 100 -1.53 10.68 -10.70
C LYS A 100 -2.45 11.06 -11.86
N VAL A 101 -2.51 10.24 -12.92
CA VAL A 101 -3.48 10.41 -14.02
C VAL A 101 -4.90 10.38 -13.45
N GLY A 102 -5.27 9.36 -12.68
CA GLY A 102 -6.62 9.25 -12.10
C GLY A 102 -7.03 10.43 -11.24
N SER A 103 -6.10 11.01 -10.46
CA SER A 103 -6.39 12.22 -9.69
C SER A 103 -6.63 13.45 -10.57
N LEU A 104 -5.92 13.57 -11.71
CA LEU A 104 -6.11 14.69 -12.64
C LEU A 104 -7.40 14.52 -13.45
N LEU A 105 -7.74 13.28 -13.83
CA LEU A 105 -8.98 12.97 -14.52
C LEU A 105 -10.18 13.38 -13.68
N GLY A 106 -10.20 13.12 -12.38
CA GLY A 106 -11.32 13.54 -11.52
C GLY A 106 -11.60 15.06 -11.55
N ASP A 107 -10.55 15.89 -11.56
CA ASP A 107 -10.71 17.35 -11.66
C ASP A 107 -11.19 17.76 -13.08
N ILE A 108 -10.71 17.08 -14.12
CA ILE A 108 -11.11 17.34 -15.52
C ILE A 108 -12.55 16.86 -15.78
N ASP A 109 -12.95 15.73 -15.21
CA ASP A 109 -14.30 15.17 -15.31
C ASP A 109 -15.30 16.11 -14.64
N TYR A 110 -14.96 16.65 -13.46
CA TYR A 110 -15.74 17.72 -12.85
C TYR A 110 -15.89 18.92 -13.80
N ALA A 111 -14.81 19.35 -14.44
CA ALA A 111 -14.87 20.45 -15.40
C ALA A 111 -15.69 20.11 -16.68
N ILE A 112 -15.81 18.84 -17.05
CA ILE A 112 -16.69 18.36 -18.11
C ILE A 112 -18.15 18.40 -17.66
N ASP A 113 -18.45 18.06 -16.40
CA ASP A 113 -19.81 18.12 -15.86
C ASP A 113 -20.33 19.56 -15.78
N VAL A 114 -19.48 20.53 -15.45
CA VAL A 114 -19.84 21.97 -15.35
C VAL A 114 -19.39 22.82 -16.55
N TRP A 115 -19.22 22.18 -17.72
CA TRP A 115 -18.65 22.81 -18.92
C TRP A 115 -19.38 24.07 -19.42
N ASP A 116 -20.66 24.20 -19.12
CA ASP A 116 -21.54 25.31 -19.50
C ASP A 116 -21.59 26.44 -18.46
N VAL A 117 -21.15 26.17 -17.22
CA VAL A 117 -21.15 27.12 -16.10
C VAL A 117 -19.77 27.75 -15.93
N GLU A 118 -18.70 26.96 -15.95
CA GLU A 118 -17.36 27.42 -15.58
C GLU A 118 -16.34 27.29 -16.72
N PRO A 119 -15.59 28.36 -17.06
CA PRO A 119 -14.58 28.28 -18.08
C PRO A 119 -13.36 27.50 -17.59
N PHE A 120 -13.12 26.33 -18.18
CA PHE A 120 -11.95 25.52 -17.88
C PHE A 120 -10.85 25.65 -18.94
N ASN A 121 -9.59 25.70 -18.49
CA ASN A 121 -8.41 25.68 -19.34
C ASN A 121 -7.45 24.59 -18.87
N THR A 122 -7.42 23.49 -19.61
CA THR A 122 -6.61 22.30 -19.29
C THR A 122 -5.12 22.61 -19.29
N TYR A 123 -4.63 23.42 -20.24
CA TYR A 123 -3.21 23.76 -20.30
C TYR A 123 -2.75 24.50 -19.02
N LYS A 124 -3.54 25.49 -18.59
CA LYS A 124 -3.26 26.25 -17.35
C LYS A 124 -3.32 25.32 -16.13
N TYR A 125 -4.36 24.50 -16.03
CA TYR A 125 -4.51 23.53 -14.95
C TYR A 125 -3.31 22.57 -14.84
N LEU A 126 -2.85 22.00 -15.96
CA LEU A 126 -1.69 21.10 -15.99
C LEU A 126 -0.38 21.81 -15.62
N THR A 127 -0.25 23.07 -16.03
CA THR A 127 0.90 23.93 -15.69
C THR A 127 0.94 24.23 -14.19
N ASP A 128 -0.18 24.65 -13.61
CA ASP A 128 -0.30 24.99 -12.19
C ASP A 128 -0.01 23.78 -11.29
N LYS A 129 -0.43 22.58 -11.73
CA LYS A 129 -0.16 21.30 -11.03
C LYS A 129 1.21 20.70 -11.31
N GLN A 130 2.03 21.34 -12.15
CA GLN A 130 3.36 20.88 -12.56
C GLN A 130 3.36 19.39 -12.98
N VAL A 131 2.45 19.05 -13.89
CA VAL A 131 2.28 17.67 -14.35
C VAL A 131 3.46 17.28 -15.23
N SER A 132 3.92 16.03 -15.14
CA SER A 132 4.97 15.55 -16.04
C SER A 132 4.41 15.25 -17.42
N SER A 133 5.23 15.44 -18.46
CA SER A 133 4.87 15.16 -19.86
C SER A 133 4.29 13.74 -20.05
N THR A 134 4.86 12.73 -19.39
CA THR A 134 4.39 11.33 -19.44
C THR A 134 3.03 11.10 -18.79
N VAL A 135 2.65 11.91 -17.81
CA VAL A 135 1.31 11.83 -17.19
C VAL A 135 0.30 12.55 -18.08
N ALA A 136 0.65 13.75 -18.57
CA ALA A 136 -0.22 14.54 -19.43
C ALA A 136 -0.55 13.84 -20.76
N SER A 137 0.42 13.11 -21.34
CA SER A 137 0.22 12.39 -22.61
C SER A 137 -0.82 11.26 -22.55
N LYS A 138 -1.25 10.84 -21.35
CA LYS A 138 -2.24 9.77 -21.16
C LYS A 138 -3.68 10.28 -21.01
N ILE A 139 -3.84 11.57 -20.78
CA ILE A 139 -5.16 12.20 -20.57
C ILE A 139 -6.02 12.14 -21.85
N PRO A 140 -5.49 12.41 -23.06
CA PRO A 140 -6.32 12.45 -24.28
C PRO A 140 -7.05 11.14 -24.58
N GLU A 141 -6.40 10.00 -24.33
CA GLU A 141 -6.93 8.66 -24.60
C GLU A 141 -8.24 8.37 -23.85
N GLN A 142 -8.45 8.99 -22.68
CA GLN A 142 -9.62 8.72 -21.84
C GLN A 142 -10.91 9.37 -22.36
N TYR A 143 -10.80 10.40 -23.18
CA TYR A 143 -11.94 11.19 -23.63
C TYR A 143 -12.35 10.91 -25.09
N GLN A 144 -11.63 10.02 -25.77
CA GLN A 144 -11.92 9.66 -27.15
C GLN A 144 -13.27 8.96 -27.28
N GLU A 145 -13.55 7.99 -26.40
CA GLU A 145 -14.83 7.26 -26.38
C GLU A 145 -16.02 8.20 -26.16
N LEU A 146 -15.88 9.15 -25.22
CA LEU A 146 -16.90 10.16 -24.94
C LEU A 146 -17.22 11.02 -26.18
N ILE A 147 -16.19 11.48 -26.91
CA ILE A 147 -16.38 12.26 -28.14
C ILE A 147 -17.13 11.43 -29.19
N GLU A 148 -16.76 10.18 -29.38
CA GLU A 148 -17.38 9.28 -30.35
C GLU A 148 -18.84 8.99 -30.01
N GLU A 149 -19.15 8.81 -28.72
CA GLU A 149 -20.51 8.61 -28.21
C GLU A 149 -21.41 9.81 -28.53
N VAL A 150 -20.98 11.03 -28.16
CA VAL A 150 -21.75 12.25 -28.43
C VAL A 150 -21.85 12.53 -29.93
N THR A 151 -20.81 12.23 -30.70
CA THR A 151 -20.84 12.35 -32.17
C THR A 151 -21.88 11.41 -32.76
N THR A 152 -21.93 10.15 -32.32
CA THR A 152 -22.93 9.17 -32.75
C THR A 152 -24.35 9.61 -32.37
N ALA A 153 -24.51 10.22 -31.18
CA ALA A 153 -25.78 10.80 -30.74
C ALA A 153 -26.22 12.00 -31.58
N LEU A 154 -25.27 12.82 -32.05
CA LEU A 154 -25.53 13.97 -32.94
C LEU A 154 -25.95 13.52 -34.35
N GLU A 155 -25.31 12.47 -34.87
CA GLU A 155 -25.63 11.88 -36.17
C GLU A 155 -26.95 11.08 -36.15
N GLY A 156 -27.45 10.72 -34.97
CA GLY A 156 -28.69 9.98 -34.80
C GLY A 156 -28.61 8.50 -35.21
N LYS A 157 -27.39 7.94 -35.29
CA LYS A 157 -27.15 6.55 -35.70
C LYS A 157 -27.60 5.52 -34.65
N SER A 158 -27.68 5.92 -33.38
CA SER A 158 -28.15 5.07 -32.28
C SER A 158 -29.37 5.70 -31.60
N LYS A 159 -30.44 4.91 -31.48
CA LYS A 159 -31.67 5.33 -30.79
C LYS A 159 -31.43 5.59 -29.31
N GLN A 160 -30.67 4.72 -28.65
CA GLN A 160 -30.35 4.82 -27.23
C GLN A 160 -29.51 6.07 -26.92
N LEU A 161 -28.48 6.35 -27.74
CA LEU A 161 -27.64 7.54 -27.54
C LEU A 161 -28.41 8.82 -27.84
N LYS A 162 -29.33 8.79 -28.82
CA LYS A 162 -30.20 9.93 -29.09
C LYS A 162 -31.10 10.27 -27.90
N GLU A 163 -31.62 9.26 -27.21
CA GLU A 163 -32.41 9.42 -25.98
C GLU A 163 -31.53 9.90 -24.81
N ALA A 164 -30.35 9.29 -24.60
CA ALA A 164 -29.41 9.65 -23.53
C ALA A 164 -28.98 11.13 -23.60
N TYR A 165 -28.66 11.62 -24.80
CA TYR A 165 -28.32 13.04 -25.03
C TYR A 165 -29.52 13.87 -25.47
N GLY A 166 -30.75 13.45 -25.15
CA GLY A 166 -31.97 14.16 -25.54
C GLY A 166 -32.13 15.52 -24.86
N PHE A 167 -31.46 15.73 -23.73
CA PHE A 167 -31.45 17.00 -22.99
C PHE A 167 -30.61 18.09 -23.66
N MET A 168 -29.72 17.74 -24.59
CA MET A 168 -28.89 18.70 -25.34
C MET A 168 -29.41 18.93 -26.75
N ASN A 169 -29.39 20.18 -27.20
CA ASN A 169 -29.63 20.57 -28.57
C ASN A 169 -28.43 20.23 -29.48
N ALA A 170 -28.64 20.16 -30.80
CA ALA A 170 -27.55 19.86 -31.75
C ALA A 170 -26.38 20.86 -31.69
N LYS A 171 -26.65 22.12 -31.34
CA LYS A 171 -25.62 23.15 -31.13
C LYS A 171 -24.80 22.89 -29.86
N GLU A 172 -25.47 22.55 -28.77
CA GLU A 172 -24.83 22.23 -27.48
C GLU A 172 -23.98 20.97 -27.60
N LYS A 173 -24.46 19.91 -28.27
CA LYS A 173 -23.66 18.70 -28.54
C LYS A 173 -22.37 19.01 -29.29
N ARG A 174 -22.41 19.88 -30.30
CA ARG A 174 -21.21 20.32 -31.04
C ARG A 174 -20.27 21.14 -30.16
N ALA A 175 -20.81 22.02 -29.31
CA ALA A 175 -20.02 22.81 -28.38
C ALA A 175 -19.33 21.93 -27.34
N PHE A 176 -20.04 20.95 -26.78
CA PHE A 176 -19.51 19.94 -25.87
C PHE A 176 -18.38 19.13 -26.50
N ILE A 177 -18.59 18.58 -27.71
CA ILE A 177 -17.55 17.88 -28.46
C ILE A 177 -16.32 18.78 -28.66
N SER A 178 -16.53 20.05 -29.01
CA SER A 178 -15.42 21.01 -29.19
C SER A 178 -14.67 21.28 -27.89
N PHE A 179 -15.37 21.34 -26.75
CA PHE A 179 -14.79 21.53 -25.44
C PHE A 179 -13.92 20.33 -25.04
N VAL A 180 -14.46 19.11 -25.16
CA VAL A 180 -13.71 17.88 -24.83
C VAL A 180 -12.51 17.69 -25.77
N ARG A 181 -12.65 17.99 -27.06
CA ARG A 181 -11.50 18.00 -28.00
C ARG A 181 -10.44 19.01 -27.61
N LYS A 182 -10.84 20.20 -27.14
CA LYS A 182 -9.91 21.22 -26.66
C LYS A 182 -9.11 20.72 -25.46
N ILE A 183 -9.73 19.98 -24.54
CA ILE A 183 -9.03 19.32 -23.42
C ILE A 183 -7.94 18.38 -23.94
N GLN A 184 -8.25 17.53 -24.93
CA GLN A 184 -7.27 16.62 -25.55
C GLN A 184 -6.11 17.40 -26.17
N THR A 185 -6.40 18.37 -27.04
CA THR A 185 -5.36 19.16 -27.74
C THR A 185 -4.48 19.95 -26.78
N ASP A 186 -5.06 20.55 -25.73
CA ASP A 186 -4.31 21.30 -24.73
C ASP A 186 -3.41 20.37 -23.89
N ALA A 187 -3.88 19.17 -23.56
CA ALA A 187 -3.09 18.16 -22.85
C ALA A 187 -1.93 17.63 -23.70
N GLU A 188 -2.15 17.36 -24.99
CA GLU A 188 -1.11 16.97 -25.95
C GLU A 188 -0.05 18.06 -26.10
N ARG A 189 -0.50 19.29 -26.36
CA ARG A 189 0.39 20.47 -26.47
C ARG A 189 1.22 20.66 -25.21
N TYR A 190 0.62 20.49 -24.03
CA TYR A 190 1.35 20.53 -22.77
C TYR A 190 2.41 19.43 -22.68
N ALA A 191 2.03 18.18 -23.02
CA ALA A 191 2.93 17.04 -22.98
C ALA A 191 4.13 17.22 -23.93
N GLU A 192 3.92 17.79 -25.11
CA GLU A 192 4.99 18.08 -26.07
C GLU A 192 5.95 19.15 -25.57
N ASN A 193 5.42 20.24 -25.03
CA ASN A 193 6.23 21.35 -24.52
C ASN A 193 7.06 20.99 -23.29
N HIS A 194 6.62 20.02 -22.48
CA HIS A 194 7.28 19.62 -21.24
C HIS A 194 8.08 18.31 -21.37
N LYS A 195 8.45 17.92 -22.60
CA LYS A 195 9.29 16.74 -22.84
C LYS A 195 10.65 16.92 -22.12
N PRO A 196 11.11 15.94 -21.33
CA PRO A 196 12.39 16.05 -20.65
C PRO A 196 13.54 16.07 -21.66
N VAL A 197 14.26 17.19 -21.73
CA VAL A 197 15.46 17.32 -22.57
C VAL A 197 16.57 16.47 -21.95
N ARG A 198 16.92 15.36 -22.64
CA ARG A 198 18.02 14.49 -22.22
C ARG A 198 19.35 15.17 -22.53
N LYS A 199 20.22 15.32 -21.53
CA LYS A 199 21.58 15.79 -21.77
C LYS A 199 22.31 14.81 -22.71
N PRO A 200 23.06 15.30 -23.72
CA PRO A 200 23.87 14.43 -24.56
C PRO A 200 24.86 13.65 -23.68
N ARG A 201 25.04 12.36 -23.97
CA ARG A 201 25.97 11.51 -23.22
C ARG A 201 27.38 12.08 -23.36
N LYS A 202 28.13 12.17 -22.26
CA LYS A 202 29.56 12.48 -22.34
C LYS A 202 30.24 11.43 -23.22
N ALA A 203 31.07 11.88 -24.17
CA ALA A 203 31.85 10.98 -25.00
C ALA A 203 32.68 10.06 -24.11
N LYS A 204 32.73 8.77 -24.44
CA LYS A 204 33.67 7.85 -23.80
C LYS A 204 35.07 8.29 -24.20
N GLN A 205 35.88 8.71 -23.22
CA GLN A 205 37.34 8.72 -23.33
C GLN A 205 37.84 7.29 -23.05
#